data_AF-A0A5S5CSW8-F1
#
_entry.id   AF-A0A5S5CSW8-F1
#
_cell.length_a   1.000
_cell.length_b   1.000
_cell.length_c   1.000
_cell.angle_alpha   90.00
_cell.angle_beta   90.00
_cell.angle_gamma   90.00
#
_symmetry.space_group_name_H-M   'P 1'
#
loop_
_entity.id
_entity.type
_entity.pdbx_description
1 polymer ?
#
loop_
_entity_poly.entity_id
_entity_poly.type
_entity_poly.pdbx_seq_one_letter_code
_entity_poly.pdbx_strand_id
1 'polypeptide(L)'
;MVGIQGDTDGVGRLIAVVVFIALLVPGVLLARAWGLASGRRAVAGGGVELVEPTAQGTAALRRQAAHGRRWRGLGLLLGVVGIVVSVVLLAEASVFLWLPLLAFGLLAGVLLAEATRPRPRWALSAPPRRPRQGEQISAWLVWTMRLVVVAELVTAGEAWSSGDLGPAAGWAVVVAPLVAWLLAEVALLRALLRPLPAEGADVPVDEALRTWTAHLVVAAASVSALLPFGTLLLRAGLGRGGEAGEGFDVLPVALVAGGFSALAAGLAVAGFLLTWLRPVRSNSRALTG
;
A
#
# COMPACT_ATOMS: atom_id res chain seq x y z
N MET A 1 -58.29 2.19 -9.55
CA MET A 1 -56.86 1.82 -9.62
C MET A 1 -56.06 2.97 -9.02
N VAL A 2 -55.70 2.85 -7.75
CA VAL A 2 -54.79 3.79 -7.08
C VAL A 2 -53.39 3.21 -7.29
N GLY A 3 -52.57 3.89 -8.08
CA GLY A 3 -51.17 3.53 -8.26
C GLY A 3 -50.43 3.73 -6.94
N ILE A 4 -49.90 2.66 -6.36
CA ILE A 4 -48.90 2.74 -5.31
C ILE A 4 -47.62 3.21 -5.99
N GLN A 5 -47.46 4.53 -6.06
CA GLN A 5 -46.21 5.18 -6.40
C GLN A 5 -45.30 4.99 -5.18
N GLY A 6 -44.55 3.88 -5.17
CA GLY A 6 -43.65 3.55 -4.08
C GLY A 6 -42.63 4.65 -3.85
N ASP A 7 -42.30 4.90 -2.58
CA ASP A 7 -41.35 5.90 -2.09
C ASP A 7 -39.90 5.58 -2.50
N THR A 8 -39.63 5.61 -3.80
CA THR A 8 -38.31 5.37 -4.39
C THR A 8 -37.32 6.48 -4.02
N ASP A 9 -37.83 7.68 -3.75
CA ASP A 9 -37.03 8.86 -3.44
C ASP A 9 -36.45 8.79 -2.01
N GLY A 10 -37.25 8.32 -1.03
CA GLY A 10 -36.77 8.06 0.33
C GLY A 10 -35.69 6.98 0.38
N VAL A 11 -35.89 5.90 -0.38
CA VAL A 11 -34.95 4.77 -0.52
C VAL A 11 -33.64 5.20 -1.17
N GLY A 12 -33.72 5.93 -2.30
CA GLY A 12 -32.54 6.44 -2.99
C GLY A 12 -31.71 7.38 -2.12
N ARG A 13 -32.37 8.26 -1.34
CA ARG A 13 -31.70 9.13 -0.36
C ARG A 13 -31.00 8.35 0.75
N LEU A 14 -31.62 7.31 1.30
CA LEU A 14 -31.01 6.50 2.35
C LEU A 14 -29.74 5.80 1.84
N ILE A 15 -29.80 5.19 0.66
CA ILE A 15 -28.64 4.55 0.03
C ILE A 15 -27.52 5.57 -0.18
N ALA A 16 -27.84 6.74 -0.74
CA ALA A 16 -26.86 7.80 -0.96
C ALA A 16 -26.20 8.25 0.36
N VAL A 17 -26.97 8.40 1.44
CA VAL A 17 -26.45 8.78 2.76
C VAL A 17 -25.58 7.68 3.35
N VAL A 18 -25.99 6.42 3.26
CA VAL A 18 -25.21 5.27 3.77
C VAL A 18 -23.89 5.16 3.01
N VAL A 19 -23.92 5.24 1.68
CA VAL A 19 -22.71 5.24 0.84
C VAL A 19 -21.82 6.42 1.20
N PHE A 20 -22.39 7.62 1.39
CA PHE A 20 -21.64 8.80 1.77
C PHE A 20 -20.93 8.63 3.12
N ILE A 21 -21.62 8.14 4.15
CA ILE A 21 -21.03 7.88 5.48
C ILE A 21 -19.97 6.77 5.39
N ALA A 22 -20.24 5.69 4.67
CA ALA A 22 -19.34 4.57 4.46
C ALA A 22 -18.06 4.94 3.69
N LEU A 23 -18.09 6.02 2.91
CA LEU A 23 -16.92 6.60 2.26
C LEU A 23 -16.20 7.61 3.15
N LEU A 24 -16.95 8.52 3.76
CA LEU A 24 -16.38 9.67 4.46
C LEU A 24 -15.69 9.28 5.77
N VAL A 25 -16.31 8.42 6.59
CA VAL A 25 -15.73 8.05 7.89
C VAL A 25 -14.42 7.28 7.72
N PRO A 26 -14.34 6.21 6.90
CA PRO A 26 -13.07 5.53 6.66
C PRO A 26 -12.03 6.44 6.02
N GLY A 27 -12.44 7.28 5.06
CA GLY A 27 -11.55 8.24 4.40
C GLY A 27 -10.88 9.21 5.37
N VAL A 28 -11.64 9.81 6.31
CA VAL A 28 -11.12 10.74 7.31
C VAL A 28 -10.18 10.02 8.29
N LEU A 29 -10.56 8.84 8.77
CA LEU A 29 -9.72 8.06 9.69
C LEU A 29 -8.41 7.62 9.04
N LEU A 30 -8.47 7.23 7.76
CA LEU A 30 -7.31 6.87 6.95
C LEU A 30 -6.40 8.09 6.75
N ALA A 31 -6.94 9.22 6.30
CA ALA A 31 -6.18 10.45 6.10
C ALA A 31 -5.48 10.89 7.40
N ARG A 32 -6.17 10.80 8.53
CA ARG A 32 -5.58 11.08 9.84
C ARG A 32 -4.44 10.12 10.18
N ALA A 33 -4.63 8.82 10.00
CA ALA A 33 -3.61 7.82 10.31
C ALA A 33 -2.34 8.00 9.46
N TRP A 34 -2.50 8.21 8.15
CA TRP A 34 -1.38 8.46 7.24
C TRP A 34 -0.76 9.86 7.40
N GLY A 35 -1.54 10.85 7.86
CA GLY A 35 -1.03 12.16 8.26
C GLY A 35 -0.13 12.10 9.50
N LEU A 36 -0.50 11.32 10.52
CA LEU A 36 0.39 11.09 11.68
C LEU A 36 1.66 10.34 11.26
N ALA A 37 1.52 9.42 10.31
CA ALA A 37 2.62 8.67 9.74
C ALA A 37 3.59 9.58 8.94
N SER A 38 3.06 10.56 8.21
CA SER A 38 3.89 11.57 7.51
C SER A 38 4.67 12.44 8.49
N GLY A 39 4.06 12.85 9.61
CA GLY A 39 4.72 13.60 10.68
C GLY A 39 5.93 12.86 11.25
N ARG A 40 5.80 11.55 11.53
CA ARG A 40 6.93 10.72 11.99
C ARG A 40 8.07 10.65 10.97
N ARG A 41 7.73 10.50 9.67
CA ARG A 41 8.75 10.53 8.61
C ARG A 41 9.44 11.87 8.52
N ALA A 42 8.72 12.98 8.69
CA ALA A 42 9.30 14.32 8.70
C ALA A 42 10.29 14.51 9.85
N VAL A 43 9.93 14.06 11.07
CA VAL A 43 10.83 14.10 12.23
C VAL A 43 12.08 13.25 11.99
N ALA A 44 11.93 12.02 11.51
CA ALA A 44 13.07 11.16 11.23
C ALA A 44 13.97 11.72 10.11
N GLY A 45 13.38 12.34 9.09
CA GLY A 45 14.13 13.06 8.05
C GLY A 45 14.90 14.25 8.60
N GLY A 46 14.25 15.07 9.44
CA GLY A 46 14.90 16.20 10.11
C GLY A 46 16.07 15.77 10.99
N GLY A 47 15.98 14.63 11.68
CA GLY A 47 17.09 14.08 12.46
C GLY A 47 18.36 13.80 11.63
N VAL A 48 18.21 13.46 10.34
CA VAL A 48 19.34 13.26 9.40
C VAL A 48 19.92 14.59 8.92
N GLU A 49 19.15 15.67 8.94
CA GLU A 49 19.61 17.01 8.57
C GLU A 49 20.29 17.74 9.74
N LEU A 50 19.87 17.46 10.98
CA LEU A 50 20.41 18.09 12.19
C LEU A 50 21.76 17.52 12.65
N VAL A 51 22.11 16.32 12.20
CA VAL A 51 23.36 15.65 12.58
C VAL A 51 24.15 15.32 11.33
N GLU A 52 25.39 15.82 11.24
CA GLU A 52 26.26 15.51 10.12
C GLU A 52 26.56 14.01 10.09
N PRO A 53 26.12 13.26 9.05
CA PRO A 53 26.30 11.83 9.03
C PRO A 53 27.77 11.47 8.89
N THR A 54 28.19 10.38 9.53
CA THR A 54 29.54 9.85 9.34
C THR A 54 29.79 9.50 7.85
N ALA A 55 31.07 9.32 7.47
CA ALA A 55 31.41 8.81 6.15
C ALA A 55 30.71 7.46 5.82
N GLN A 56 30.47 6.64 6.85
CA GLN A 56 29.75 5.37 6.70
C GLN A 56 28.25 5.61 6.52
N GLY A 57 27.66 6.55 7.26
CA GLY A 57 26.28 7.00 7.14
C GLY A 57 25.96 7.59 5.76
N THR A 58 26.78 8.51 5.28
CA THR A 58 26.64 9.08 3.92
C THR A 58 26.77 8.01 2.82
N ALA A 59 27.72 7.09 2.95
CA ALA A 59 27.88 5.97 2.03
C ALA A 59 26.67 5.01 2.06
N ALA A 60 26.05 4.79 3.22
CA ALA A 60 24.83 4.00 3.35
C ALA A 60 23.66 4.66 2.61
N LEU A 61 23.43 5.95 2.82
CA LEU A 61 22.38 6.72 2.13
C LEU A 61 22.56 6.68 0.60
N ARG A 62 23.78 6.90 0.10
CA ARG A 62 24.08 6.84 -1.35
C ARG A 62 23.83 5.46 -1.94
N ARG A 63 24.31 4.39 -1.27
CA ARG A 63 24.10 3.01 -1.72
C ARG A 63 22.62 2.65 -1.77
N GLN A 64 21.85 3.05 -0.75
CA GLN A 64 20.42 2.78 -0.72
C GLN A 64 19.65 3.57 -1.77
N ALA A 65 20.00 4.84 -2.00
CA ALA A 65 19.40 5.62 -3.06
C ALA A 65 19.66 5.00 -4.45
N ALA A 66 20.88 4.51 -4.71
CA ALA A 66 21.21 3.83 -5.95
C ALA A 66 20.47 2.49 -6.09
N HIS A 67 20.45 1.67 -5.03
CA HIS A 67 19.72 0.40 -4.99
C HIS A 67 18.22 0.59 -5.23
N GLY A 68 17.61 1.55 -4.55
CA GLY A 68 16.19 1.88 -4.71
C GLY A 68 15.86 2.34 -6.13
N ARG A 69 16.71 3.15 -6.77
CA ARG A 69 16.51 3.55 -8.17
C ARG A 69 16.56 2.35 -9.12
N ARG A 70 17.51 1.43 -8.94
CA ARG A 70 17.64 0.24 -9.80
C ARG A 70 16.39 -0.63 -9.75
N TRP A 71 15.93 -0.98 -8.55
CA TRP A 71 14.75 -1.83 -8.39
C TRP A 71 13.45 -1.18 -8.82
N ARG A 72 13.30 0.15 -8.62
CA ARG A 72 12.14 0.88 -9.15
C ARG A 72 12.16 0.95 -10.68
N GLY A 73 13.34 1.09 -11.28
CA GLY A 73 13.50 1.01 -12.74
C GLY A 73 13.14 -0.38 -13.28
N LEU A 74 13.57 -1.46 -12.60
CA LEU A 74 13.16 -2.82 -12.94
C LEU A 74 11.66 -3.04 -12.74
N GLY A 75 11.07 -2.47 -11.70
CA GLY A 75 9.62 -2.51 -11.49
C GLY A 75 8.85 -1.80 -12.60
N LEU A 76 9.31 -0.62 -13.04
CA LEU A 76 8.74 0.07 -14.19
C LEU A 76 8.84 -0.80 -15.46
N LEU A 77 10.02 -1.39 -15.71
CA LEU A 77 10.22 -2.29 -16.84
C LEU A 77 9.27 -3.49 -16.78
N LEU A 78 9.11 -4.12 -15.60
CA LEU A 78 8.18 -5.22 -15.39
C LEU A 78 6.74 -4.81 -15.71
N GLY A 79 6.31 -3.61 -15.30
CA GLY A 79 4.99 -3.08 -15.63
C GLY A 79 4.79 -2.87 -17.13
N VAL A 80 5.80 -2.32 -17.82
CA VAL A 80 5.78 -2.14 -19.29
C VAL A 80 5.73 -3.49 -20.01
N VAL A 81 6.55 -4.46 -19.60
CA VAL A 81 6.53 -5.82 -20.16
C VAL A 81 5.17 -6.47 -19.94
N GLY A 82 4.57 -6.30 -18.76
CA GLY A 82 3.21 -6.75 -18.46
C GLY A 82 2.18 -6.20 -19.45
N ILE A 83 2.25 -4.90 -19.79
CA ILE A 83 1.39 -4.29 -20.81
C ILE A 83 1.61 -4.93 -22.19
N VAL A 84 2.86 -5.09 -22.61
CA VAL A 84 3.15 -5.68 -23.92
C VAL A 84 2.61 -7.12 -24.00
N VAL A 85 2.83 -7.91 -22.96
CA VAL A 85 2.32 -9.28 -22.87
C VAL A 85 0.80 -9.31 -22.87
N SER A 86 0.12 -8.40 -22.14
CA SER A 86 -1.34 -8.36 -22.13
C SER A 86 -1.91 -8.01 -23.51
N VAL A 87 -1.31 -7.03 -24.21
CA VAL A 87 -1.74 -6.65 -25.57
C VAL A 87 -1.55 -7.81 -26.55
N VAL A 88 -0.41 -8.52 -26.49
CA VAL A 88 -0.10 -9.62 -27.42
C VAL A 88 -0.99 -10.85 -27.15
N LEU A 89 -1.16 -11.25 -25.89
CA LEU A 89 -1.85 -12.50 -25.55
C LEU A 89 -3.36 -12.37 -25.53
N LEU A 90 -3.89 -11.21 -25.12
CA LEU A 90 -5.33 -11.01 -24.98
C LEU A 90 -5.92 -10.31 -26.22
N ALA A 91 -5.08 -9.91 -27.19
CA ALA A 91 -5.43 -8.98 -28.28
C ALA A 91 -6.14 -7.70 -27.76
N GLU A 92 -5.99 -7.43 -26.46
CA GLU A 92 -6.78 -6.46 -25.74
C GLU A 92 -5.93 -5.19 -25.59
N ALA A 93 -6.14 -4.25 -26.51
CA ALA A 93 -5.54 -2.91 -26.45
C ALA A 93 -6.26 -2.00 -25.45
N SER A 94 -6.84 -2.56 -24.39
CA SER A 94 -7.56 -1.78 -23.39
C SER A 94 -6.56 -0.98 -22.56
N VAL A 95 -6.47 0.32 -22.85
CA VAL A 95 -5.67 1.30 -22.10
C VAL A 95 -5.98 1.26 -20.60
N PHE A 96 -7.19 0.81 -20.23
CA PHE A 96 -7.61 0.66 -18.83
C PHE A 96 -6.80 -0.40 -18.06
N LEU A 97 -6.26 -1.43 -18.71
CA LEU A 97 -5.39 -2.44 -18.06
C LEU A 97 -3.96 -1.95 -17.88
N TRP A 98 -3.55 -0.91 -18.60
CA TRP A 98 -2.16 -0.45 -18.59
C TRP A 98 -1.78 0.17 -17.25
N LEU A 99 -2.67 1.01 -16.70
CA LEU A 99 -2.41 1.71 -15.46
C LEU A 99 -2.28 0.74 -14.25
N PRO A 100 -3.18 -0.25 -14.05
CA PRO A 100 -3.00 -1.27 -13.04
C PRO A 100 -1.71 -2.07 -13.21
N LEU A 101 -1.36 -2.52 -14.42
CA LEU A 101 -0.14 -3.28 -14.68
C LEU A 101 1.12 -2.47 -14.35
N LEU A 102 1.17 -1.20 -14.75
CA LEU A 102 2.25 -0.28 -14.37
C LEU A 102 2.32 -0.06 -12.87
N ALA A 103 1.18 0.17 -12.22
CA ALA A 103 1.12 0.36 -10.79
C ALA A 103 1.66 -0.87 -10.04
N PHE A 104 1.22 -2.08 -10.41
CA PHE A 104 1.73 -3.32 -9.81
C PHE A 104 3.23 -3.52 -10.06
N GLY A 105 3.72 -3.29 -11.27
CA GLY A 105 5.15 -3.36 -11.58
C GLY A 105 5.97 -2.40 -10.70
N LEU A 106 5.52 -1.15 -10.57
CA LEU A 106 6.16 -0.14 -9.72
C LEU A 106 6.14 -0.53 -8.23
N LEU A 107 4.99 -1.00 -7.71
CA LEU A 107 4.85 -1.47 -6.33
C LEU A 107 5.76 -2.66 -6.04
N ALA A 108 5.83 -3.63 -6.96
CA ALA A 108 6.75 -4.75 -6.87
C ALA A 108 8.21 -4.28 -6.80
N GLY A 109 8.60 -3.33 -7.65
CA GLY A 109 9.93 -2.71 -7.59
C GLY A 109 10.23 -2.01 -6.25
N VAL A 110 9.25 -1.32 -5.67
CA VAL A 110 9.38 -0.69 -4.35
C VAL A 110 9.55 -1.73 -3.25
N LEU A 111 8.68 -2.74 -3.21
CA LEU A 111 8.71 -3.79 -2.20
C LEU A 111 10.00 -4.61 -2.27
N LEU A 112 10.43 -4.96 -3.48
CA LEU A 112 11.66 -5.72 -3.70
C LEU A 112 12.90 -4.90 -3.32
N ALA A 113 12.91 -3.59 -3.60
CA ALA A 113 13.99 -2.70 -3.15
C ALA A 113 14.15 -2.70 -1.63
N GLU A 114 13.03 -2.67 -0.90
CA GLU A 114 12.99 -2.62 0.56
C GLU A 114 13.29 -3.98 1.19
N ALA A 115 12.74 -5.07 0.65
CA ALA A 115 13.01 -6.44 1.09
C ALA A 115 14.48 -6.84 0.88
N THR A 116 15.12 -6.34 -0.18
CA THR A 116 16.53 -6.62 -0.51
C THR A 116 17.49 -5.51 -0.07
N ARG A 117 17.02 -4.56 0.75
CA ARG A 117 17.79 -3.36 1.10
C ARG A 117 19.20 -3.73 1.64
N PRO A 118 20.28 -3.10 1.12
CA PRO A 118 21.65 -3.37 1.57
C PRO A 118 21.83 -3.09 3.06
N ARG A 119 22.59 -3.96 3.74
CA ARG A 119 22.91 -3.78 5.15
C ARG A 119 23.95 -2.64 5.32
N PRO A 120 23.71 -1.67 6.21
CA PRO A 120 24.72 -0.70 6.61
C PRO A 120 25.93 -1.37 7.26
N ARG A 121 27.10 -0.72 7.21
CA ARG A 121 28.38 -1.27 7.71
C ARG A 121 28.93 -0.52 8.94
N TRP A 122 28.07 0.18 9.68
CA TRP A 122 28.45 0.92 10.88
C TRP A 122 28.57 0.02 12.11
N ALA A 123 29.29 0.52 13.12
CA ALA A 123 29.46 -0.15 14.40
C ALA A 123 28.10 -0.35 15.11
N LEU A 124 27.92 -1.50 15.76
CA LEU A 124 26.67 -1.88 16.42
C LEU A 124 26.80 -1.80 17.93
N SER A 125 25.68 -1.56 18.60
CA SER A 125 25.59 -1.51 20.07
C SER A 125 26.07 -2.81 20.73
N ALA A 126 26.80 -2.64 21.85
CA ALA A 126 27.24 -3.72 22.71
C ALA A 126 26.85 -3.38 24.17
N PRO A 127 25.87 -4.06 24.78
CA PRO A 127 25.12 -5.20 24.24
C PRO A 127 24.15 -4.82 23.10
N PRO A 128 23.78 -5.76 22.20
CA PRO A 128 22.92 -5.45 21.05
C PRO A 128 21.53 -4.98 21.48
N ARG A 129 21.18 -3.73 21.15
CA ARG A 129 19.82 -3.20 21.32
C ARG A 129 19.02 -3.38 20.02
N ARG A 130 17.74 -3.73 20.12
CA ARG A 130 16.83 -3.87 18.97
C ARG A 130 15.77 -2.78 18.99
N PRO A 131 15.38 -2.25 17.83
CA PRO A 131 14.28 -1.28 17.77
C PRO A 131 12.94 -1.94 18.05
N ARG A 132 11.98 -1.15 18.51
CA ARG A 132 10.57 -1.58 18.63
C ARG A 132 9.79 -1.16 17.40
N GLN A 133 8.83 -1.98 16.98
CA GLN A 133 7.99 -1.67 15.82
C GLN A 133 7.20 -0.37 15.99
N GLY A 134 6.70 -0.11 17.21
CA GLY A 134 5.95 1.10 17.54
C GLY A 134 6.74 2.41 17.42
N GLU A 135 8.07 2.34 17.40
CA GLU A 135 8.96 3.49 17.14
C GLU A 135 8.95 3.83 15.63
N GLN A 136 8.88 2.82 14.77
CA GLN A 136 9.01 2.97 13.31
C GLN A 136 7.69 3.23 12.60
N ILE A 137 6.61 2.56 13.01
CA ILE A 137 5.28 2.70 12.42
C ILE A 137 4.19 2.34 13.42
N SER A 138 3.00 2.93 13.26
CA SER A 138 1.84 2.56 14.07
C SER A 138 1.49 1.08 13.88
N ALA A 139 1.34 0.35 15.00
CA ALA A 139 0.87 -1.03 14.98
C ALA A 139 -0.51 -1.16 14.31
N TRP A 140 -1.35 -0.13 14.43
CA TRP A 140 -2.65 -0.06 13.77
C TRP A 140 -2.52 -0.16 12.26
N LEU A 141 -1.64 0.64 11.63
CA LEU A 141 -1.44 0.62 10.17
C LEU A 141 -0.97 -0.75 9.67
N VAL A 142 -0.10 -1.42 10.43
CA VAL A 142 0.40 -2.76 10.08
C VAL A 142 -0.72 -3.79 10.15
N TRP A 143 -1.53 -3.76 11.22
CA TRP A 143 -2.67 -4.68 11.36
C TRP A 143 -3.76 -4.42 10.32
N THR A 144 -4.07 -3.15 10.02
CA THR A 144 -5.02 -2.81 8.95
C THR A 144 -4.54 -3.32 7.60
N MET A 145 -3.25 -3.15 7.28
CA MET A 145 -2.67 -3.71 6.05
C MET A 145 -2.86 -5.22 5.98
N ARG A 146 -2.52 -5.95 7.05
CA ARG A 146 -2.69 -7.42 7.10
C ARG A 146 -4.14 -7.84 6.95
N LEU A 147 -5.06 -7.17 7.66
CA LEU A 147 -6.49 -7.47 7.59
C LEU A 147 -7.02 -7.27 6.17
N VAL A 148 -6.63 -6.18 5.51
CA VAL A 148 -7.03 -5.89 4.13
C VAL A 148 -6.51 -6.96 3.16
N VAL A 149 -5.25 -7.36 3.28
CA VAL A 149 -4.71 -8.45 2.44
C VAL A 149 -5.46 -9.75 2.69
N VAL A 150 -5.73 -10.12 3.95
CA VAL A 150 -6.48 -11.34 4.26
C VAL A 150 -7.90 -11.28 3.69
N ALA A 151 -8.59 -10.15 3.86
CA ALA A 151 -9.94 -9.95 3.31
C ALA A 151 -9.95 -10.07 1.79
N GLU A 152 -8.98 -9.45 1.13
CA GLU A 152 -8.77 -9.53 -0.31
C GLU A 152 -8.54 -10.97 -0.78
N LEU A 153 -7.62 -11.71 -0.16
CA LEU A 153 -7.32 -13.10 -0.52
C LEU A 153 -8.53 -14.02 -0.30
N VAL A 154 -9.31 -13.81 0.76
CA VAL A 154 -10.53 -14.59 1.03
C VAL A 154 -11.58 -14.30 -0.05
N THR A 155 -11.85 -13.02 -0.35
CA THR A 155 -12.82 -12.65 -1.38
C THR A 155 -12.38 -13.10 -2.78
N ALA A 156 -11.08 -13.03 -3.08
CA ALA A 156 -10.51 -13.52 -4.34
C ALA A 156 -10.64 -15.04 -4.44
N GLY A 157 -10.34 -15.77 -3.37
CA GLY A 157 -10.48 -17.22 -3.29
C GLY A 157 -11.92 -17.67 -3.47
N GLU A 158 -12.87 -17.00 -2.81
CA GLU A 158 -14.31 -17.26 -2.96
C GLU A 158 -14.74 -17.03 -4.42
N ALA A 159 -14.48 -15.84 -4.97
CA ALA A 159 -14.84 -15.47 -6.35
C ALA A 159 -14.19 -16.38 -7.40
N TRP A 160 -13.00 -16.93 -7.12
CA TRP A 160 -12.37 -17.88 -8.01
C TRP A 160 -13.01 -19.27 -7.88
N SER A 161 -13.29 -19.72 -6.65
CA SER A 161 -13.94 -21.01 -6.41
C SER A 161 -15.37 -21.10 -6.93
N SER A 162 -16.09 -19.97 -6.98
CA SER A 162 -17.44 -19.85 -7.56
C SER A 162 -17.45 -19.83 -9.09
N GLY A 163 -16.29 -19.69 -9.73
CA GLY A 163 -16.16 -19.53 -11.18
C GLY A 163 -16.38 -18.10 -11.68
N ASP A 164 -16.53 -17.12 -10.79
CA ASP A 164 -16.70 -15.71 -11.16
C ASP A 164 -15.43 -15.09 -11.77
N LEU A 165 -14.27 -15.68 -11.50
CA LEU A 165 -12.98 -15.30 -12.07
C LEU A 165 -12.44 -16.41 -12.98
N GLY A 166 -12.06 -16.04 -14.20
CA GLY A 166 -11.31 -16.92 -15.08
C GLY A 166 -9.95 -17.29 -14.48
N PRO A 167 -9.34 -18.42 -14.87
CA PRO A 167 -8.12 -18.95 -14.24
C PRO A 167 -6.96 -17.94 -14.17
N ALA A 168 -6.72 -17.17 -15.24
CA ALA A 168 -5.67 -16.18 -15.28
C ALA A 168 -5.91 -15.00 -14.32
N ALA A 169 -7.17 -14.53 -14.23
CA ALA A 169 -7.55 -13.45 -13.32
C ALA A 169 -7.50 -13.91 -11.86
N GLY A 170 -7.97 -15.12 -11.57
CA GLY A 170 -7.89 -15.72 -10.23
C GLY A 170 -6.45 -15.78 -9.72
N TRP A 171 -5.54 -16.32 -10.53
CA TRP A 171 -4.11 -16.34 -10.19
C TRP A 171 -3.53 -14.94 -9.97
N ALA A 172 -3.82 -13.98 -10.87
CA ALA A 172 -3.28 -12.63 -10.77
C ALA A 172 -3.75 -11.92 -9.50
N VAL A 173 -5.04 -12.01 -9.20
CA VAL A 173 -5.65 -11.32 -8.05
C VAL A 173 -5.23 -11.96 -6.73
N VAL A 174 -4.97 -13.27 -6.66
CA VAL A 174 -4.46 -13.91 -5.43
C VAL A 174 -2.94 -13.75 -5.25
N VAL A 175 -2.16 -14.02 -6.30
CA VAL A 175 -0.69 -14.11 -6.17
C VAL A 175 -0.06 -12.74 -6.02
N ALA A 176 -0.51 -11.73 -6.77
CA ALA A 176 0.15 -10.43 -6.73
C ALA A 176 0.07 -9.77 -5.33
N PRO A 177 -1.09 -9.72 -4.65
CA PRO A 177 -1.18 -9.18 -3.30
C PRO A 177 -0.49 -10.06 -2.26
N LEU A 178 -0.55 -11.39 -2.40
CA LEU A 178 0.17 -12.31 -1.51
C LEU A 178 1.69 -12.09 -1.57
N VAL A 179 2.26 -12.04 -2.78
CA VAL A 179 3.69 -11.77 -2.97
C VAL A 179 4.05 -10.39 -2.41
N ALA A 180 3.22 -9.38 -2.67
CA ALA A 180 3.43 -8.04 -2.13
C ALA A 180 3.45 -8.02 -0.60
N TRP A 181 2.51 -8.74 0.03
CA TRP A 181 2.44 -8.88 1.48
C TRP A 181 3.67 -9.60 2.04
N LEU A 182 4.08 -10.72 1.45
CA LEU A 182 5.26 -11.46 1.89
C LEU A 182 6.54 -10.60 1.78
N LEU A 183 6.72 -9.86 0.70
CA LEU A 183 7.84 -8.93 0.55
C LEU A 183 7.82 -7.82 1.61
N ALA A 184 6.63 -7.30 1.94
CA ALA A 184 6.47 -6.31 2.99
C ALA A 184 6.82 -6.87 4.38
N GLU A 185 6.35 -8.07 4.72
CA GLU A 185 6.69 -8.74 5.98
C GLU A 185 8.19 -9.03 6.07
N VAL A 186 8.82 -9.50 4.99
CA VAL A 186 10.28 -9.69 4.96
C VAL A 186 11.02 -8.38 5.23
N ALA A 187 10.59 -7.28 4.61
CA ALA A 187 11.20 -5.97 4.82
C ALA A 187 11.02 -5.47 6.27
N LEU A 188 9.83 -5.62 6.85
CA LEU A 188 9.53 -5.28 8.25
C LEU A 188 10.37 -6.12 9.21
N LEU A 189 10.40 -7.44 9.03
CA LEU A 189 11.19 -8.35 9.86
C LEU A 189 12.68 -8.00 9.78
N ARG A 190 13.22 -7.73 8.60
CA ARG A 190 14.61 -7.28 8.44
C ARG A 190 14.88 -5.96 9.14
N ALA A 191 13.93 -5.04 9.12
CA ALA A 191 14.02 -3.74 9.81
C ALA A 191 13.86 -3.86 11.34
N LEU A 192 13.30 -4.94 11.87
CA LEU A 192 13.21 -5.18 13.32
C LEU A 192 14.38 -6.01 13.86
N LEU A 193 14.85 -6.99 13.08
CA LEU A 193 15.91 -7.91 13.49
C LEU A 193 17.31 -7.29 13.44
N ARG A 194 17.51 -6.20 12.69
CA ARG A 194 18.82 -5.52 12.62
C ARG A 194 19.10 -4.76 13.93
N PRO A 195 20.22 -5.02 14.64
CA PRO A 195 20.59 -4.27 15.85
C PRO A 195 20.77 -2.77 15.59
N LEU A 196 20.66 -1.98 16.65
CA LEU A 196 20.90 -0.54 16.62
C LEU A 196 22.41 -0.23 16.52
N PRO A 197 22.78 0.88 15.86
CA PRO A 197 24.16 1.37 15.86
C PRO A 197 24.68 1.64 17.28
N ALA A 198 26.00 1.65 17.44
CA ALA A 198 26.65 1.70 18.77
C ALA A 198 26.34 2.97 19.55
N GLU A 199 26.49 4.13 18.92
CA GLU A 199 26.13 5.48 19.38
C GLU A 199 26.52 6.51 18.29
N GLY A 200 26.09 7.77 18.44
CA GLY A 200 26.54 8.87 17.58
C GLY A 200 25.72 9.12 16.31
N ALA A 201 26.33 9.76 15.31
CA ALA A 201 25.68 10.34 14.14
C ALA A 201 24.99 9.35 13.18
N ASP A 202 25.20 8.03 13.37
CA ASP A 202 24.56 7.00 12.54
C ASP A 202 23.17 6.57 13.09
N VAL A 203 22.84 6.91 14.35
CA VAL A 203 21.53 6.59 14.95
C VAL A 203 20.37 7.25 14.20
N PRO A 204 20.38 8.58 13.92
CA PRO A 204 19.29 9.23 13.19
C PRO A 204 19.16 8.73 11.76
N VAL A 205 20.28 8.37 11.12
CA VAL A 205 20.30 7.77 9.78
C VAL A 205 19.65 6.39 9.79
N ASP A 206 20.01 5.52 10.74
CA ASP A 206 19.43 4.19 10.89
C ASP A 206 17.92 4.26 11.15
N GLU A 207 17.49 5.15 12.04
CA GLU A 207 16.08 5.39 12.39
C GLU A 207 15.28 5.88 11.18
N ALA A 208 15.76 6.93 10.49
CA ALA A 208 15.11 7.44 9.29
C ALA A 208 14.93 6.36 8.22
N LEU A 209 15.95 5.53 8.02
CA LEU A 209 15.89 4.46 7.04
C LEU A 209 14.88 3.37 7.41
N ARG A 210 14.79 2.96 8.67
CA ARG A 210 13.79 1.97 9.12
C ARG A 210 12.38 2.54 9.01
N THR A 211 12.19 3.78 9.45
CA THR A 211 10.91 4.49 9.33
C THR A 211 10.49 4.61 7.87
N TRP A 212 11.40 4.95 6.96
CA TRP A 212 11.13 4.96 5.51
C TRP A 212 10.66 3.59 5.01
N THR A 213 11.40 2.52 5.35
CA THR A 213 11.07 1.15 4.94
C THR A 213 9.68 0.76 5.43
N ALA A 214 9.42 0.87 6.74
CA ALA A 214 8.18 0.44 7.34
C ALA A 214 6.96 1.10 6.69
N HIS A 215 7.03 2.42 6.49
CA HIS A 215 5.94 3.17 5.86
C HIS A 215 5.77 2.85 4.37
N LEU A 216 6.86 2.69 3.61
CA LEU A 216 6.79 2.37 2.18
C LEU A 216 6.17 0.99 1.95
N VAL A 217 6.61 -0.03 2.69
CA VAL A 217 6.15 -1.41 2.46
C VAL A 217 4.72 -1.62 2.93
N VAL A 218 4.32 -0.98 4.03
CA VAL A 218 2.92 -1.04 4.51
C VAL A 218 1.98 -0.31 3.55
N ALA A 219 2.37 0.85 3.03
CA ALA A 219 1.57 1.54 2.00
C ALA A 219 1.49 0.71 0.72
N ALA A 220 2.62 0.21 0.21
CA ALA A 220 2.66 -0.56 -1.02
C ALA A 220 1.82 -1.84 -0.95
N ALA A 221 1.94 -2.61 0.14
CA ALA A 221 1.14 -3.82 0.36
C ALA A 221 -0.37 -3.50 0.54
N SER A 222 -0.70 -2.40 1.23
CA SER A 222 -2.08 -1.95 1.36
C SER A 222 -2.68 -1.59 0.00
N VAL A 223 -1.96 -0.84 -0.83
CA VAL A 223 -2.44 -0.47 -2.18
C VAL A 223 -2.61 -1.70 -3.06
N SER A 224 -1.66 -2.65 -3.02
CA SER A 224 -1.76 -3.87 -3.84
C SER A 224 -2.95 -4.74 -3.49
N ALA A 225 -3.49 -4.65 -2.26
CA ALA A 225 -4.69 -5.40 -1.85
C ALA A 225 -5.98 -4.57 -1.95
N LEU A 226 -5.98 -3.30 -1.55
CA LEU A 226 -7.18 -2.44 -1.56
C LEU A 226 -7.78 -2.27 -2.96
N LEU A 227 -6.92 -2.14 -3.98
CA LEU A 227 -7.39 -1.96 -5.36
C LEU A 227 -8.13 -3.21 -5.88
N PRO A 228 -7.54 -4.41 -5.91
CA PRO A 228 -8.27 -5.61 -6.34
C PRO A 228 -9.45 -5.91 -5.44
N PHE A 229 -9.32 -5.76 -4.12
CA PHE A 229 -10.43 -5.97 -3.18
C PHE A 229 -11.64 -5.08 -3.52
N GLY A 230 -11.41 -3.79 -3.76
CA GLY A 230 -12.46 -2.87 -4.15
C GLY A 230 -13.15 -3.29 -5.45
N THR A 231 -12.38 -3.73 -6.44
CA THR A 231 -12.92 -4.26 -7.71
C THR A 231 -13.74 -5.54 -7.51
N LEU A 232 -13.27 -6.47 -6.67
CA LEU A 232 -13.99 -7.71 -6.37
C LEU A 232 -15.33 -7.43 -5.68
N LEU A 233 -15.33 -6.54 -4.68
CA LEU A 233 -16.56 -6.14 -3.99
C LEU A 233 -17.56 -5.46 -4.93
N LEU A 234 -17.09 -4.55 -5.79
CA LEU A 234 -17.94 -3.92 -6.80
C LEU A 234 -18.53 -4.96 -7.77
N ARG A 235 -17.72 -5.89 -8.27
CA ARG A 235 -18.19 -6.97 -9.14
C ARG A 235 -19.24 -7.83 -8.45
N ALA A 236 -18.98 -8.24 -7.22
CA ALA A 236 -19.87 -9.07 -6.42
C ALA A 236 -21.20 -8.38 -6.08
N GLY A 237 -21.17 -7.06 -5.82
CA GLY A 237 -22.37 -6.27 -5.56
C GLY A 237 -23.18 -6.00 -6.83
N LEU A 238 -22.53 -5.61 -7.93
CA LEU A 238 -23.20 -5.35 -9.21
C LEU A 238 -23.80 -6.61 -9.83
N GLY A 239 -23.12 -7.75 -9.72
CA GLY A 239 -23.63 -9.03 -10.22
C GLY A 239 -24.92 -9.47 -9.52
N ARG A 240 -25.04 -9.19 -8.21
CA ARG A 240 -26.24 -9.51 -7.42
C ARG A 240 -27.40 -8.54 -7.63
N GLY A 241 -27.14 -7.32 -8.11
CA GLY A 241 -28.18 -6.31 -8.35
C GLY A 241 -29.16 -6.64 -9.48
N GLY A 242 -28.87 -7.64 -10.33
CA GLY A 242 -29.75 -8.10 -11.40
C GLY A 242 -30.75 -9.19 -10.98
N GLU A 243 -30.55 -9.83 -9.83
CA GLU A 243 -31.44 -10.86 -9.30
C GLU A 243 -32.47 -10.18 -8.40
N ALA A 244 -33.63 -9.83 -8.98
CA ALA A 244 -34.71 -9.17 -8.27
C ALA A 244 -35.34 -10.11 -7.22
N GLY A 245 -34.75 -10.15 -6.02
CA GLY A 245 -35.40 -10.70 -4.84
C GLY A 245 -36.54 -9.78 -4.40
N GLU A 246 -37.66 -10.36 -3.95
CA GLU A 246 -38.78 -9.64 -3.34
C GLU A 246 -38.35 -9.08 -1.97
N GLY A 247 -37.62 -7.96 -1.95
CA GLY A 247 -37.20 -7.31 -0.70
C GLY A 247 -36.07 -6.29 -0.85
N PHE A 248 -35.81 -5.54 0.23
CA PHE A 248 -34.69 -4.61 0.32
C PHE A 248 -33.40 -5.37 0.63
N ASP A 249 -32.67 -5.80 -0.39
CA ASP A 249 -31.40 -6.52 -0.17
C ASP A 249 -30.27 -5.52 0.15
N VAL A 250 -29.82 -5.53 1.40
CA VAL A 250 -28.78 -4.63 1.92
C VAL A 250 -27.38 -5.08 1.48
N LEU A 251 -27.20 -6.36 1.14
CA LEU A 251 -25.90 -6.94 0.85
C LEU A 251 -25.27 -6.36 -0.44
N PRO A 252 -25.97 -6.29 -1.61
CA PRO A 252 -25.43 -5.66 -2.81
C PRO A 252 -25.01 -4.21 -2.57
N VAL A 253 -25.81 -3.44 -1.82
CA VAL A 253 -25.51 -2.05 -1.47
C VAL A 253 -24.26 -1.96 -0.61
N ALA A 254 -24.13 -2.81 0.41
CA ALA A 254 -22.97 -2.87 1.28
C ALA A 254 -21.68 -3.24 0.52
N LEU A 255 -21.76 -4.20 -0.41
CA LEU A 255 -20.64 -4.60 -1.26
C LEU A 255 -20.21 -3.46 -2.19
N VAL A 256 -21.16 -2.76 -2.81
CA VAL A 256 -20.85 -1.61 -3.67
C VAL A 256 -20.22 -0.48 -2.87
N ALA A 257 -20.80 -0.12 -1.73
CA ALA A 257 -20.28 0.91 -0.83
C ALA A 257 -18.86 0.56 -0.32
N GLY A 258 -18.68 -0.69 0.12
CA GLY A 258 -17.38 -1.21 0.55
C GLY A 258 -16.34 -1.21 -0.57
N GLY A 259 -16.76 -1.56 -1.79
CA GLY A 259 -15.92 -1.56 -2.97
C GLY A 259 -15.40 -0.16 -3.33
N PHE A 260 -16.29 0.84 -3.38
CA PHE A 260 -15.87 2.23 -3.58
C PHE A 260 -14.97 2.74 -2.43
N SER A 261 -15.27 2.37 -1.19
CA SER A 261 -14.47 2.76 -0.01
C SER A 261 -13.06 2.17 -0.07
N ALA A 262 -12.93 0.90 -0.45
CA ALA A 262 -11.64 0.24 -0.66
C ALA A 262 -10.83 0.89 -1.79
N LEU A 263 -11.47 1.21 -2.94
CA LEU A 263 -10.80 1.91 -4.03
C LEU A 263 -10.34 3.31 -3.62
N ALA A 264 -11.21 4.10 -2.99
CA ALA A 264 -10.87 5.44 -2.52
C ALA A 264 -9.72 5.40 -1.50
N ALA A 265 -9.76 4.44 -0.57
CA ALA A 265 -8.67 4.21 0.38
C ALA A 265 -7.36 3.83 -0.34
N GLY A 266 -7.41 2.92 -1.30
CA GLY A 266 -6.25 2.51 -2.09
C GLY A 266 -5.62 3.69 -2.83
N LEU A 267 -6.42 4.53 -3.47
CA LEU A 267 -5.96 5.74 -4.16
C LEU A 267 -5.37 6.77 -3.19
N ALA A 268 -5.99 6.97 -2.03
CA ALA A 268 -5.47 7.89 -1.01
C ALA A 268 -4.09 7.44 -0.49
N VAL A 269 -3.93 6.14 -0.17
CA VAL A 269 -2.64 5.58 0.28
C VAL A 269 -1.59 5.65 -0.84
N ALA A 270 -1.99 5.41 -2.09
CA ALA A 270 -1.10 5.56 -3.25
C ALA A 270 -0.58 7.01 -3.39
N GLY A 271 -1.42 8.01 -3.13
CA GLY A 271 -1.01 9.41 -3.07
C GLY A 271 0.10 9.66 -2.06
N PHE A 272 -0.06 9.18 -0.82
CA PHE A 272 1.01 9.24 0.19
C PHE A 272 2.27 8.51 -0.26
N LEU A 273 2.12 7.29 -0.80
CA LEU A 273 3.24 6.50 -1.30
C LEU A 273 4.08 7.27 -2.33
N LEU A 274 3.45 7.91 -3.31
CA LEU A 274 4.13 8.70 -4.34
C LEU A 274 4.99 9.81 -3.73
N THR A 275 4.46 10.55 -2.75
CA THR A 275 5.22 11.60 -2.05
C THR A 275 6.42 11.02 -1.28
N TRP A 276 6.32 9.77 -0.84
CA TRP A 276 7.30 9.09 0.01
C TRP A 276 8.34 8.27 -0.74
N LEU A 277 8.20 8.10 -2.05
CA LEU A 277 9.21 7.46 -2.88
C LEU A 277 10.54 8.23 -2.88
N ARG A 278 10.53 9.53 -2.55
CA ARG A 278 11.75 10.32 -2.45
C ARG A 278 12.68 9.71 -1.39
N PRO A 279 13.94 9.40 -1.75
CA PRO A 279 14.89 8.82 -0.81
C PRO A 279 15.29 9.84 0.27
N VAL A 280 15.66 9.35 1.45
CA VAL A 280 16.29 10.16 2.50
C VAL A 280 17.56 10.80 1.97
N ARG A 281 17.77 12.09 2.26
CA ARG A 281 18.94 12.87 1.86
C ARG A 281 19.45 13.63 3.07
N SER A 282 20.77 13.75 3.20
CA SER A 282 21.40 14.74 4.07
C SER A 282 21.74 15.95 3.22
N ASN A 283 21.11 17.10 3.48
CA ASN A 283 21.52 18.37 2.87
C ASN A 283 22.36 19.12 3.90
N SER A 284 23.66 19.31 3.64
CA SER A 284 24.57 20.10 4.47
C SER A 284 24.24 21.61 4.50
N ARG A 285 23.13 22.03 3.90
CA ARG A 285 22.76 23.45 3.73
C ARG A 285 22.25 24.12 5.02
N ALA A 286 21.96 23.34 6.06
CA ALA A 286 21.37 23.87 7.29
C ALA A 286 22.37 24.69 8.15
N LEU A 287 23.68 24.66 7.85
CA LEU A 287 24.71 25.34 8.65
C LEU A 287 25.45 26.47 7.89
N THR A 288 24.97 26.87 6.71
CA THR A 288 25.57 27.97 5.91
C THR A 288 24.67 29.21 5.84
N GLY A 289 23.72 29.36 6.77
CA GLY A 289 22.82 30.51 6.88
C GLY A 289 23.05 31.27 8.17
#